data_AF-A0A3A0DBL8-F1
#
_entry.id   AF-A0A3A0DBL8-F1
#
_cell.length_a   1.000
_cell.length_b   1.000
_cell.length_c   1.000
_cell.angle_alpha   90.00
_cell.angle_beta   90.00
_cell.angle_gamma   90.00
#
_symmetry.space_group_name_H-M   'P 1'
#
loop_
_entity.id
_entity.type
_entity.pdbx_description
1 polymer ?
#
loop_
_entity_poly.entity_id
_entity_poly.type
_entity_poly.pdbx_seq_one_letter_code
_entity_poly.pdbx_strand_id
1 'polypeptide(L)'
;MLARYVVAALLLLVIAVVTFQAFVWPYPWALVTPFEPVWQQECSRLYGAMESFREKFDETPPNFDDMDRVARFVERVFPEYKPGVSAPYPRDLDAAEALVFWLGGISTEPADPFAPEAKERHKFYEFRPSGLHDGRYYPRGIDDTQPFVYFAHTSYATEEYEGFRPYVRSQRGREKEYCAPETAQIIAPGRDGKLGRGGLITKLSEEDRDNVVSFDTRRVGDIGVEE
;
A
#
# COMPACT_ATOMS: atom_id res chain seq x y z
N MET A 1 -25.41 0.65 71.71
CA MET A 1 -24.42 -0.16 70.94
C MET A 1 -24.88 -0.37 69.50
N LEU A 2 -26.11 -0.83 69.27
CA LEU A 2 -26.70 -1.11 67.95
C LEU A 2 -26.52 0.04 66.91
N ALA A 3 -26.79 1.28 67.31
CA ALA A 3 -26.69 2.44 66.40
C ALA A 3 -25.28 2.69 65.85
N ARG A 4 -24.22 2.38 66.61
CA ARG A 4 -22.83 2.55 66.15
C ARG A 4 -22.44 1.50 65.11
N TYR A 5 -22.95 0.27 65.24
CA TYR A 5 -22.72 -0.80 64.27
C TYR A 5 -23.47 -0.54 62.96
N VAL A 6 -24.69 0.00 63.03
CA VAL A 6 -25.48 0.36 61.84
C VAL A 6 -24.78 1.45 61.03
N VAL A 7 -24.25 2.49 61.70
CA VAL A 7 -23.51 3.56 61.03
C VAL A 7 -22.22 3.05 60.40
N ALA A 8 -21.46 2.20 61.09
CA ALA A 8 -20.23 1.61 60.56
C ALA A 8 -20.49 0.69 59.34
N ALA A 9 -21.55 -0.12 59.38
CA ALA A 9 -21.94 -0.99 58.28
C ALA A 9 -22.37 -0.21 57.03
N LEU A 10 -23.12 0.89 57.21
CA LEU A 10 -23.51 1.77 56.11
C LEU A 10 -22.31 2.47 55.48
N LEU A 11 -21.33 2.91 56.29
CA LEU A 11 -20.10 3.52 55.80
C LEU A 11 -19.27 2.55 54.95
N LEU A 12 -19.12 1.30 55.42
CA LEU A 12 -18.41 0.27 54.66
C LEU A 12 -19.12 -0.08 53.35
N LEU A 13 -20.45 -0.12 53.34
CA LEU A 13 -21.24 -0.35 52.13
C LEU A 13 -21.04 0.79 51.11
N VAL A 14 -21.09 2.05 51.55
CA VAL A 14 -20.87 3.22 50.68
C VAL A 14 -19.46 3.20 50.09
N ILE A 15 -18.45 2.90 50.91
CA ILE A 15 -17.06 2.78 50.43
C ILE A 15 -16.94 1.66 49.39
N ALA A 16 -17.53 0.49 49.65
CA ALA A 16 -17.50 -0.63 48.71
C ALA A 16 -18.20 -0.32 47.38
N VAL A 17 -19.33 0.40 47.40
CA VAL A 17 -20.03 0.81 46.18
C VAL A 17 -19.23 1.84 45.38
N VAL A 18 -18.61 2.81 46.05
CA VAL A 18 -17.80 3.85 45.38
C VAL A 18 -16.52 3.25 44.77
N THR A 19 -15.83 2.33 45.47
CA THR A 19 -14.63 1.68 44.92
C THR A 19 -14.96 0.69 43.80
N PHE A 20 -16.12 0.03 43.85
CA PHE A 20 -16.57 -0.87 42.79
C PHE A 20 -16.95 -0.11 41.51
N GLN A 21 -17.61 1.05 41.62
CA GLN A 21 -17.95 1.90 40.46
C GLN A 21 -16.70 2.45 39.76
N ALA A 22 -15.63 2.75 40.52
CA ALA A 22 -14.36 3.20 39.95
C ALA A 22 -13.59 2.09 39.18
N PHE A 23 -13.92 0.81 39.42
CA PHE A 23 -13.23 -0.32 38.80
C PHE A 23 -14.03 -0.95 37.65
N VAL A 24 -15.35 -0.77 37.63
CA VAL A 24 -16.26 -1.36 36.62
C VAL A 24 -16.58 -0.39 35.47
N TRP A 25 -16.14 0.87 35.53
CA TRP A 25 -16.22 1.73 34.35
C TRP A 25 -15.20 1.26 33.31
N PRO A 26 -15.61 0.70 32.16
CA PRO A 26 -14.68 0.54 31.06
C PRO A 26 -14.22 1.95 30.69
N TYR A 27 -12.94 2.20 30.86
CA TYR A 27 -12.36 3.45 30.41
C TYR A 27 -12.73 3.65 28.92
N PRO A 28 -13.29 4.80 28.52
CA PRO A 28 -13.74 5.02 27.14
C PRO A 28 -12.61 4.97 26.11
N TRP A 29 -11.34 4.94 26.52
CA TRP A 29 -10.19 4.78 25.61
C TRP A 29 -9.98 3.35 25.11
N ALA A 30 -10.59 2.33 25.74
CA ALA A 30 -10.52 0.94 25.28
C ALA A 30 -11.43 0.63 24.06
N LEU A 31 -12.19 1.62 23.59
CA LEU A 31 -13.02 1.53 22.38
C LEU A 31 -12.40 2.26 21.18
N VAL A 32 -11.10 2.56 21.21
CA VAL A 32 -10.37 2.72 19.94
C VAL A 32 -10.21 1.30 19.39
N THR A 33 -11.22 0.83 18.67
CA THR A 33 -11.04 -0.34 17.82
C THR A 33 -9.80 -0.05 16.96
N PRO A 34 -8.80 -0.94 16.94
CA PRO A 34 -7.74 -0.85 15.95
C PRO A 34 -8.43 -1.17 14.62
N PHE A 35 -9.04 -0.15 14.04
CA PHE A 35 -9.47 -0.17 12.66
C PHE A 35 -8.15 -0.13 11.90
N GLU A 36 -7.51 -1.31 11.72
CA GLU A 36 -6.57 -1.51 10.63
C GLU A 36 -7.35 -1.05 9.40
N PRO A 37 -7.01 0.10 8.84
CA PRO A 37 -7.87 0.70 7.87
C PRO A 37 -8.04 -0.26 6.69
N VAL A 38 -9.25 -0.37 6.14
CA VAL A 38 -9.56 -1.30 5.03
C VAL A 38 -8.55 -1.21 3.89
N TRP A 39 -7.96 -0.03 3.67
CA TRP A 39 -6.92 0.20 2.68
C TRP A 39 -5.53 -0.38 3.05
N GLN A 40 -5.20 -0.61 4.32
CA GLN A 40 -4.01 -1.37 4.72
C GLN A 40 -4.08 -2.80 4.21
N GLN A 41 -5.22 -3.46 4.44
CA GLN A 41 -5.47 -4.80 3.93
C GLN A 41 -5.42 -4.83 2.40
N GLU A 42 -5.97 -3.81 1.75
CA GLU A 42 -5.93 -3.68 0.30
C GLU A 42 -4.50 -3.59 -0.24
N CYS A 43 -3.66 -2.71 0.34
CA CYS A 43 -2.23 -2.68 0.00
C CYS A 43 -1.54 -4.02 0.24
N SER A 44 -1.90 -4.77 1.29
CA SER A 44 -1.34 -6.11 1.53
C SER A 44 -1.63 -7.04 0.36
N ARG A 45 -2.85 -7.00 -0.17
CA ARG A 45 -3.26 -7.85 -1.28
C ARG A 45 -2.63 -7.40 -2.59
N LEU A 46 -2.49 -6.09 -2.82
CA LEU A 46 -1.75 -5.56 -3.97
C LEU A 46 -0.28 -5.98 -3.94
N TYR A 47 0.35 -5.94 -2.75
CA TYR A 47 1.73 -6.42 -2.59
C TYR A 47 1.82 -7.92 -2.87
N GLY A 48 0.91 -8.73 -2.34
CA GLY A 48 0.84 -10.16 -2.64
C GLY A 48 0.66 -10.44 -4.14
N ALA A 49 -0.15 -9.64 -4.83
CA ALA A 49 -0.30 -9.74 -6.28
C ALA A 49 0.98 -9.38 -7.05
N MET A 50 1.73 -8.38 -6.58
CA MET A 50 3.03 -8.02 -7.12
C MET A 50 4.05 -9.15 -6.95
N GLU A 51 4.03 -9.82 -5.80
CA GLU A 51 4.86 -11.01 -5.56
C GLU A 51 4.44 -12.17 -6.47
N SER A 52 3.16 -12.44 -6.63
CA SER A 52 2.69 -13.46 -7.59
C SER A 52 3.07 -13.13 -9.04
N PHE A 53 3.09 -11.85 -9.41
CA PHE A 53 3.61 -11.41 -10.71
C PHE A 53 5.10 -11.73 -10.84
N ARG A 54 5.89 -11.37 -9.82
CA ARG A 54 7.33 -11.64 -9.77
C ARG A 54 7.62 -13.14 -9.83
N GLU A 55 6.90 -13.97 -9.08
CA GLU A 55 7.02 -15.43 -9.13
C GLU A 55 6.73 -15.99 -10.52
N LYS A 56 5.77 -15.41 -11.24
CA LYS A 56 5.38 -15.87 -12.58
C LYS A 56 6.40 -15.48 -13.66
N PHE A 57 7.01 -14.30 -13.57
CA PHE A 57 7.84 -13.72 -14.64
C PHE A 57 9.32 -13.49 -14.26
N ASP A 58 9.69 -13.90 -13.05
CA ASP A 58 11.02 -13.76 -12.45
C ASP A 58 11.53 -12.30 -12.39
N GLU A 59 10.62 -11.32 -12.44
CA GLU A 59 10.93 -9.90 -12.31
C GLU A 59 9.66 -9.13 -11.88
N THR A 60 9.84 -8.03 -11.15
CA THR A 60 8.75 -7.06 -10.92
C THR A 60 8.36 -6.37 -12.23
N PRO A 61 7.08 -6.00 -12.42
CA PRO A 61 6.66 -5.31 -13.62
C PRO A 61 7.40 -3.97 -13.77
N PRO A 62 7.93 -3.65 -14.96
CA PRO A 62 8.51 -2.35 -15.21
C PRO A 62 7.42 -1.28 -15.21
N ASN A 63 7.74 -0.11 -14.69
CA ASN A 63 6.96 1.09 -14.95
C ASN A 63 7.17 1.58 -16.39
N PHE A 64 6.36 2.53 -16.85
CA PHE A 64 6.40 3.04 -18.23
C PHE A 64 7.23 4.33 -18.37
N ASP A 65 8.12 4.64 -17.41
CA ASP A 65 9.05 5.77 -17.50
C ASP A 65 10.24 5.49 -18.45
N ASP A 66 10.63 4.22 -18.58
CA ASP A 66 11.66 3.70 -19.47
C ASP A 66 11.04 2.67 -20.43
N MET A 67 10.61 3.15 -21.59
CA MET A 67 10.01 2.29 -22.62
C MET A 67 10.99 1.24 -23.18
N ASP A 68 12.29 1.49 -23.15
CA ASP A 68 13.27 0.48 -23.58
C ASP A 68 13.31 -0.67 -22.58
N ARG A 69 13.10 -0.37 -21.30
CA ARG A 69 12.98 -1.39 -20.26
C ARG A 69 11.69 -2.20 -20.38
N VAL A 70 10.55 -1.54 -20.62
CA VAL A 70 9.29 -2.24 -20.91
C VAL A 70 9.48 -3.16 -22.12
N ALA A 71 10.08 -2.67 -23.20
CA ALA A 71 10.35 -3.47 -24.39
C ALA A 71 11.22 -4.70 -24.07
N ARG A 72 12.34 -4.54 -23.34
CA ARG A 72 13.20 -5.65 -22.92
C ARG A 72 12.45 -6.67 -22.05
N PHE A 73 11.62 -6.20 -21.13
CA PHE A 73 10.78 -7.07 -20.30
C PHE A 73 9.82 -7.89 -21.17
N VAL A 74 9.10 -7.23 -22.08
CA VAL A 74 8.13 -7.88 -22.96
C VAL A 74 8.81 -8.90 -23.89
N GLU A 75 9.94 -8.55 -24.51
CA GLU A 75 10.69 -9.46 -25.38
C GLU A 75 11.18 -10.70 -24.64
N ARG A 76 11.62 -10.53 -23.38
CA ARG A 76 12.10 -11.63 -22.53
C ARG A 76 10.96 -12.55 -22.09
N VAL A 77 9.85 -11.96 -21.64
CA VAL A 77 8.73 -12.70 -21.03
C VAL A 77 7.79 -13.29 -22.07
N PHE A 78 7.61 -12.60 -23.20
CA PHE A 78 6.70 -12.99 -24.28
C PHE A 78 7.47 -13.06 -25.62
N PRO A 79 8.33 -14.07 -25.81
CA PRO A 79 9.17 -14.18 -27.01
C PRO A 79 8.38 -14.36 -28.32
N GLU A 80 7.11 -14.76 -28.24
CA GLU A 80 6.20 -14.90 -29.38
C GLU A 80 5.49 -13.60 -29.77
N TYR A 81 5.53 -12.58 -28.90
CA TYR A 81 4.93 -11.27 -29.16
C TYR A 81 5.64 -10.59 -30.34
N LYS A 82 4.85 -10.12 -31.31
CA LYS A 82 5.35 -9.44 -32.50
C LYS A 82 4.78 -8.02 -32.59
N PRO A 83 5.59 -6.99 -32.29
CA PRO A 83 5.17 -5.60 -32.46
C PRO A 83 4.62 -5.34 -33.87
N GLY A 84 3.44 -4.73 -33.97
CA GLY A 84 2.77 -4.41 -35.24
C GLY A 84 1.90 -5.54 -35.81
N VAL A 85 1.93 -6.73 -35.22
CA VAL A 85 0.99 -7.83 -35.50
C VAL A 85 0.05 -8.03 -34.30
N SER A 86 0.63 -8.09 -33.11
CA SER A 86 -0.07 -8.24 -31.84
C SER A 86 -0.61 -6.88 -31.34
N ALA A 87 -1.56 -6.92 -30.40
CA ALA A 87 -2.04 -5.71 -29.74
C ALA A 87 -0.87 -5.00 -29.04
N PRO A 88 -0.69 -3.68 -29.24
CA PRO A 88 0.40 -2.97 -28.61
C PRO A 88 0.16 -2.89 -27.10
N TYR A 89 1.22 -3.06 -26.30
CA TYR A 89 1.16 -2.61 -24.92
C TYR A 89 0.98 -1.07 -24.88
N PRO A 90 0.28 -0.54 -23.86
CA PRO A 90 0.06 0.89 -23.72
C PRO A 90 1.38 1.65 -23.60
N ARG A 91 1.32 2.97 -23.81
CA ARG A 91 2.47 3.87 -23.66
C ARG A 91 2.10 4.96 -22.67
N ASP A 92 3.11 5.56 -22.07
CA ASP A 92 2.98 6.76 -21.25
C ASP A 92 2.05 6.57 -20.03
N LEU A 93 1.95 5.34 -19.50
CA LEU A 93 1.21 5.08 -18.27
C LEU A 93 1.97 5.66 -17.08
N ASP A 94 1.26 6.36 -16.21
CA ASP A 94 1.83 6.76 -14.93
C ASP A 94 1.95 5.57 -13.94
N ALA A 95 2.57 5.81 -12.78
CA ALA A 95 2.76 4.80 -11.75
C ALA A 95 1.44 4.16 -11.25
N ALA A 96 0.32 4.90 -11.23
CA ALA A 96 -0.97 4.38 -10.79
C ALA A 96 -1.65 3.54 -11.88
N GLU A 97 -1.61 4.00 -13.13
CA GLU A 97 -2.18 3.30 -14.29
C GLU A 97 -1.42 2.01 -14.57
N ALA A 98 -0.08 2.06 -14.50
CA ALA A 98 0.78 0.91 -14.69
C ALA A 98 0.49 -0.20 -13.65
N LEU A 99 0.19 0.16 -12.40
CA LEU A 99 -0.21 -0.80 -11.36
C LEU A 99 -1.46 -1.60 -11.79
N VAL A 100 -2.48 -0.89 -12.25
CA VAL A 100 -3.75 -1.51 -12.68
C VAL A 100 -3.54 -2.34 -13.95
N PHE A 101 -2.77 -1.82 -14.90
CA PHE A 101 -2.46 -2.53 -16.14
C PHE A 101 -1.79 -3.89 -15.87
N TRP A 102 -0.70 -3.91 -15.09
CA TRP A 102 0.06 -5.13 -14.85
C TRP A 102 -0.70 -6.14 -14.01
N LEU A 103 -1.36 -5.69 -12.94
CA LEU A 103 -2.05 -6.60 -12.03
C LEU A 103 -3.44 -7.01 -12.53
N GLY A 104 -4.06 -6.21 -13.41
CA GLY A 104 -5.40 -6.45 -13.97
C GLY A 104 -5.44 -7.61 -14.97
N GLY A 105 -4.27 -7.99 -15.48
CA GLY A 105 -4.02 -9.30 -16.05
C GLY A 105 -3.58 -9.28 -17.51
N ILE A 106 -2.75 -10.27 -17.83
CA ILE A 106 -2.13 -10.46 -19.14
C ILE A 106 -2.83 -11.63 -19.82
N SER A 107 -3.05 -11.56 -21.14
CA SER A 107 -3.59 -12.68 -21.91
C SER A 107 -2.76 -13.95 -21.69
N THR A 108 -3.43 -15.11 -21.66
CA THR A 108 -2.74 -16.41 -21.60
C THR A 108 -2.12 -16.79 -22.95
N GLU A 109 -2.48 -16.09 -24.04
CA GLU A 109 -1.94 -16.30 -25.38
C GLU A 109 -0.58 -15.59 -25.53
N PRO A 110 0.55 -16.33 -25.63
CA PRO A 110 1.89 -15.72 -25.60
C PRO A 110 2.20 -14.83 -26.81
N ALA A 111 1.53 -15.08 -27.94
CA ALA A 111 1.67 -14.28 -29.16
C ALA A 111 0.91 -12.95 -29.08
N ASP A 112 -0.09 -12.83 -28.19
CA ASP A 112 -0.87 -11.60 -28.02
C ASP A 112 -1.17 -11.30 -26.54
N PRO A 113 -0.13 -11.07 -25.72
CA PRO A 113 -0.25 -10.88 -24.26
C PRO A 113 -1.13 -9.67 -23.88
N PHE A 114 -1.27 -8.68 -24.77
CA PHE A 114 -1.97 -7.42 -24.50
C PHE A 114 -3.32 -7.32 -25.23
N ALA A 115 -3.81 -8.41 -25.81
CA ALA A 115 -5.11 -8.44 -26.47
C ALA A 115 -6.22 -7.96 -25.52
N PRO A 116 -6.98 -6.90 -25.87
CA PRO A 116 -8.06 -6.40 -25.01
C PRO A 116 -9.18 -7.44 -24.87
N GLU A 117 -9.47 -8.18 -25.94
CA GLU A 117 -10.54 -9.19 -26.04
C GLU A 117 -10.07 -10.62 -25.72
N ALA A 118 -8.94 -10.77 -25.01
CA ALA A 118 -8.43 -12.07 -24.61
C ALA A 118 -9.49 -12.85 -23.81
N LYS A 119 -9.80 -14.09 -24.23
CA LYS A 119 -10.78 -14.95 -23.57
C LYS A 119 -10.36 -15.36 -22.16
N GLU A 120 -9.05 -15.57 -21.99
CA GLU A 120 -8.44 -15.96 -20.73
C GLU A 120 -7.29 -15.01 -20.41
N ARG A 121 -7.21 -14.59 -19.14
CA ARG A 121 -6.15 -13.71 -18.64
C ARG A 121 -5.58 -14.26 -17.34
N HIS A 122 -4.27 -14.23 -17.21
CA HIS A 122 -3.57 -14.38 -15.94
C HIS A 122 -3.74 -13.08 -15.15
N LYS A 123 -4.79 -13.00 -14.34
CA LYS A 123 -5.01 -11.90 -13.40
C LYS A 123 -4.20 -12.13 -12.14
N PHE A 124 -3.51 -11.09 -11.67
CA PHE A 124 -2.80 -11.10 -10.39
C PHE A 124 -3.63 -10.46 -9.29
N TYR A 125 -4.53 -9.54 -9.67
CA TYR A 125 -5.42 -8.85 -8.76
C TYR A 125 -6.81 -8.67 -9.37
N GLU A 126 -7.86 -8.83 -8.54
CA GLU A 126 -9.23 -8.52 -8.93
C GLU A 126 -9.61 -7.14 -8.37
N PHE A 127 -9.44 -6.12 -9.20
CA PHE A 127 -9.78 -4.75 -8.85
C PHE A 127 -11.29 -4.59 -8.69
N ARG A 128 -11.70 -3.88 -7.64
CA ARG A 128 -13.11 -3.56 -7.43
C ARG A 128 -13.55 -2.50 -8.45
N PRO A 129 -14.65 -2.71 -9.19
CA PRO A 129 -15.14 -1.72 -10.13
C PRO A 129 -15.41 -0.35 -9.51
N SER A 130 -15.87 -0.32 -8.25
CA SER A 130 -16.18 0.94 -7.55
C SER A 130 -14.96 1.78 -7.17
N GLY A 131 -13.75 1.23 -7.24
CA GLY A 131 -12.51 1.97 -6.97
C GLY A 131 -11.67 2.18 -8.22
N LEU A 132 -12.16 1.80 -9.40
CA LEU A 132 -11.45 2.00 -10.66
C LEU A 132 -11.99 3.26 -11.35
N HIS A 133 -11.13 4.25 -11.52
CA HIS A 133 -11.43 5.49 -12.24
C HIS A 133 -10.27 5.83 -13.17
N ASP A 134 -10.56 6.01 -14.46
CA ASP A 134 -9.59 6.40 -15.48
C ASP A 134 -8.30 5.57 -15.46
N GLY A 135 -8.44 4.24 -15.36
CA GLY A 135 -7.29 3.32 -15.34
C GLY A 135 -6.50 3.26 -14.03
N ARG A 136 -6.91 4.01 -13.00
CA ARG A 136 -6.26 4.06 -11.68
C ARG A 136 -7.14 3.43 -10.61
N TYR A 137 -6.51 2.93 -9.53
CA TYR A 137 -7.22 2.27 -8.44
C TYR A 137 -7.17 3.09 -7.15
N TYR A 138 -8.32 3.34 -6.53
CA TYR A 138 -8.48 4.22 -5.38
C TYR A 138 -8.83 3.43 -4.10
N PRO A 139 -8.28 3.84 -2.94
CA PRO A 139 -8.58 3.22 -1.67
C PRO A 139 -9.98 3.54 -1.18
N ARG A 140 -10.71 2.50 -0.78
CA ARG A 140 -12.04 2.68 -0.20
C ARG A 140 -11.97 3.41 1.15
N GLY A 141 -12.83 4.42 1.31
CA GLY A 141 -13.06 5.08 2.60
C GLY A 141 -12.10 6.22 2.92
N ILE A 142 -11.32 6.63 1.92
CA ILE A 142 -10.61 7.90 1.83
C ILE A 142 -11.30 8.67 0.69
N ASP A 143 -11.17 9.99 0.60
CA ASP A 143 -11.94 10.86 -0.32
C ASP A 143 -11.70 10.64 -1.84
N ASP A 144 -11.23 9.45 -2.28
CA ASP A 144 -10.92 9.07 -3.67
C ASP A 144 -10.09 10.13 -4.43
N THR A 145 -9.33 10.94 -3.70
CA THR A 145 -8.55 12.05 -4.25
C THR A 145 -7.25 11.62 -4.90
N GLN A 146 -6.69 10.49 -4.44
CA GLN A 146 -5.40 9.98 -4.87
C GLN A 146 -5.43 8.45 -4.98
N PRO A 147 -4.83 7.88 -6.02
CA PRO A 147 -4.83 6.45 -6.25
C PRO A 147 -3.74 5.73 -5.44
N PHE A 148 -3.77 4.40 -5.46
CA PHE A 148 -2.57 3.62 -5.17
C PHE A 148 -1.55 3.81 -6.29
N VAL A 149 -0.29 3.97 -5.92
CA VAL A 149 0.84 4.03 -6.84
C VAL A 149 1.86 2.95 -6.51
N TYR A 150 2.62 2.49 -7.49
CA TYR A 150 3.77 1.65 -7.23
C TYR A 150 5.04 2.23 -7.83
N PHE A 151 6.17 1.87 -7.23
CA PHE A 151 7.50 2.18 -7.71
C PHE A 151 8.29 0.88 -7.81
N ALA A 152 8.89 0.59 -8.96
CA ALA A 152 9.75 -0.58 -9.11
C ALA A 152 11.12 -0.30 -8.48
N HIS A 153 11.74 -1.28 -7.80
CA HIS A 153 13.03 -1.06 -7.11
C HIS A 153 14.17 -0.53 -7.98
N THR A 154 14.06 -0.83 -9.26
CA THR A 154 15.00 -0.56 -10.34
C THR A 154 14.85 0.86 -10.90
N SER A 155 13.72 1.53 -10.66
CA SER A 155 13.44 2.92 -11.05
C SER A 155 13.44 3.89 -9.86
N TYR A 156 13.65 3.40 -8.63
CA TYR A 156 13.59 4.21 -7.40
C TYR A 156 14.44 5.51 -7.41
N ALA A 157 15.53 5.52 -8.17
CA ALA A 157 16.43 6.67 -8.27
C ALA A 157 15.86 7.85 -9.05
N THR A 158 15.00 7.56 -10.02
CA THR A 158 14.57 8.49 -11.07
C THR A 158 13.08 8.73 -11.06
N GLU A 159 12.29 7.81 -10.53
CA GLU A 159 10.84 7.86 -10.58
C GLU A 159 10.24 8.84 -9.56
N GLU A 160 9.22 9.57 -9.99
CA GLU A 160 8.42 10.50 -9.20
C GLU A 160 6.99 10.48 -9.71
N TYR A 161 6.01 10.51 -8.81
CA TYR A 161 4.59 10.59 -9.14
C TYR A 161 3.99 11.82 -8.46
N GLU A 162 3.60 12.84 -9.24
CA GLU A 162 2.97 14.07 -8.72
C GLU A 162 3.73 14.73 -7.54
N GLY A 163 5.07 14.68 -7.54
CA GLY A 163 5.90 15.20 -6.46
C GLY A 163 6.23 14.19 -5.35
N PHE A 164 5.61 13.01 -5.35
CA PHE A 164 5.91 11.91 -4.45
C PHE A 164 7.09 11.09 -4.95
N ARG A 165 8.03 10.77 -4.05
CA ARG A 165 9.21 9.95 -4.34
C ARG A 165 9.24 8.70 -3.48
N PRO A 166 9.79 7.57 -3.98
CA PRO A 166 9.99 6.37 -3.18
C PRO A 166 10.65 6.65 -1.83
N TYR A 167 10.20 5.95 -0.79
CA TYR A 167 10.79 6.05 0.53
C TYR A 167 12.23 5.55 0.54
N VAL A 168 13.08 6.32 1.23
CA VAL A 168 14.50 6.08 1.42
C VAL A 168 14.72 5.84 2.91
N ARG A 169 15.29 4.69 3.27
CA ARG A 169 15.62 4.34 4.65
C ARG A 169 16.75 5.20 5.18
N SER A 170 17.85 5.25 4.43
CA SER A 170 19.05 5.98 4.83
C SER A 170 19.68 6.67 3.62
N GLN A 171 20.37 7.77 3.86
CA GLN A 171 21.11 8.47 2.81
C GLN A 171 22.49 8.89 3.34
N ARG A 172 23.55 8.41 2.68
CA ARG A 172 24.94 8.77 2.98
C ARG A 172 25.57 9.45 1.77
N GLY A 173 25.58 10.79 1.79
CA GLY A 173 26.03 11.58 0.65
C GLY A 173 25.09 11.41 -0.56
N ARG A 174 25.61 10.81 -1.64
CA ARG A 174 24.82 10.51 -2.86
C ARG A 174 24.20 9.11 -2.86
N GLU A 175 24.65 8.24 -1.96
CA GLU A 175 24.14 6.88 -1.84
C GLU A 175 22.83 6.89 -1.05
N LYS A 176 21.80 6.23 -1.60
CA LYS A 176 20.47 6.10 -1.01
C LYS A 176 20.17 4.63 -0.81
N GLU A 177 19.78 4.27 0.41
CA GLU A 177 19.24 2.96 0.72
C GLU A 177 17.72 3.06 0.67
N TYR A 178 17.10 2.43 -0.33
CA TYR A 178 15.66 2.47 -0.52
C TYR A 178 14.95 1.44 0.36
N CYS A 179 13.71 1.75 0.70
CA CYS A 179 12.80 0.79 1.29
C CYS A 179 12.39 -0.25 0.23
N ALA A 180 12.26 -1.53 0.60
CA ALA A 180 12.03 -2.64 -0.35
C ALA A 180 13.00 -2.66 -1.56
N PRO A 181 14.32 -2.77 -1.34
CA PRO A 181 15.32 -2.63 -2.41
C PRO A 181 15.30 -3.77 -3.44
N GLU A 182 14.61 -4.88 -3.15
CA GLU A 182 14.55 -6.08 -4.02
C GLU A 182 13.18 -6.27 -4.69
N THR A 183 12.18 -5.45 -4.35
CA THR A 183 10.79 -5.64 -4.79
C THR A 183 10.21 -4.36 -5.38
N ALA A 184 9.11 -3.87 -4.81
CA ALA A 184 8.42 -2.66 -5.21
C ALA A 184 7.83 -1.99 -3.97
N GLN A 185 7.72 -0.67 -4.00
CA GLN A 185 6.97 0.07 -3.01
C GLN A 185 5.56 0.29 -3.55
N ILE A 186 4.54 -0.09 -2.80
CA ILE A 186 3.14 0.25 -3.10
C ILE A 186 2.68 1.25 -2.06
N ILE A 187 2.29 2.43 -2.52
CA ILE A 187 1.94 3.57 -1.68
C ILE A 187 0.45 3.82 -1.81
N ALA A 188 -0.21 3.95 -0.67
CA ALA A 188 -1.58 4.45 -0.57
C ALA A 188 -1.55 5.88 -0.04
N PRO A 189 -2.54 6.71 -0.37
CA PRO A 189 -2.72 7.97 0.32
C PRO A 189 -3.04 7.76 1.80
N GLY A 190 -2.68 8.76 2.59
CA GLY A 190 -2.91 8.87 4.02
C GLY A 190 -4.38 9.07 4.35
N ARG A 191 -4.66 9.26 5.64
CA ARG A 191 -6.03 9.51 6.12
C ARG A 191 -6.57 10.83 5.59
N ASP A 192 -5.69 11.76 5.25
CA ASP A 192 -6.03 13.05 4.66
C ASP A 192 -6.26 13.00 3.13
N GLY A 193 -6.14 11.81 2.51
CA GLY A 193 -6.33 11.61 1.07
C GLY A 193 -5.14 12.01 0.21
N LYS A 194 -3.98 12.31 0.81
CA LYS A 194 -2.77 12.71 0.08
C LYS A 194 -1.71 11.64 0.13
N LEU A 195 -0.86 11.60 -0.89
CA LEU A 195 0.33 10.73 -0.89
C LEU A 195 1.48 11.32 -0.07
N GLY A 196 1.50 12.63 0.19
CA GLY A 196 2.66 13.31 0.77
C GLY A 196 3.77 13.52 -0.27
N ARG A 197 5.03 13.40 0.16
CA ARG A 197 6.22 13.65 -0.70
C ARG A 197 7.20 12.48 -0.73
N GLY A 198 7.08 11.55 0.21
CA GLY A 198 7.99 10.44 0.38
C GLY A 198 9.44 10.86 0.67
N GLY A 199 10.40 10.12 0.12
CA GLY A 199 11.82 10.38 0.36
C GLY A 199 12.33 9.85 1.72
N LEU A 200 13.21 10.58 2.39
CA LEU A 200 13.94 10.07 3.56
C LEU A 200 12.99 9.87 4.76
N ILE A 201 12.89 8.64 5.27
CA ILE A 201 11.98 8.28 6.37
C ILE A 201 12.26 9.02 7.69
N THR A 202 13.47 9.55 7.88
CA THR A 202 13.81 10.38 9.04
C THR A 202 13.39 11.84 8.91
N LYS A 203 12.89 12.24 7.73
CA LYS A 203 12.49 13.61 7.39
C LYS A 203 11.11 13.67 6.74
N LEU A 204 10.19 12.81 7.19
CA LEU A 204 8.82 12.77 6.70
C LEU A 204 8.06 14.06 6.99
N SER A 205 7.31 14.54 6.00
CA SER A 205 6.35 15.63 6.19
C SER A 205 5.16 15.16 7.04
N GLU A 206 4.31 16.10 7.47
CA GLU A 206 3.09 15.74 8.20
C GLU A 206 2.15 14.87 7.35
N GLU A 207 2.06 15.16 6.04
CA GLU A 207 1.30 14.39 5.04
C GLU A 207 1.89 13.00 4.76
N ASP A 208 3.17 12.76 5.09
CA ASP A 208 3.74 11.42 4.97
C ASP A 208 3.48 10.59 6.23
N ARG A 209 3.32 11.21 7.40
CA ARG A 209 3.20 10.49 8.68
C ARG A 209 1.87 9.78 8.84
N ASP A 210 0.84 10.21 8.13
CA ASP A 210 -0.46 9.56 8.14
C ASP A 210 -0.62 8.50 7.03
N ASN A 211 0.41 8.30 6.18
CA ASN A 211 0.56 7.16 5.27
C ASN A 211 0.92 5.86 6.02
N VAL A 212 0.18 5.54 7.09
CA VAL A 212 0.43 4.40 7.99
C VAL A 212 0.50 3.05 7.25
N VAL A 213 -0.02 2.98 6.03
CA VAL A 213 -0.06 1.77 5.19
C VAL A 213 1.26 1.48 4.49
N SER A 214 1.97 2.54 4.13
CA SER A 214 3.27 2.42 3.46
C SER A 214 4.30 1.82 4.41
N PHE A 215 4.14 1.99 5.71
CA PHE A 215 5.10 1.61 6.74
C PHE A 215 4.87 0.26 7.41
N ASP A 216 4.10 -0.65 6.78
CA ASP A 216 4.05 -2.06 7.23
C ASP A 216 5.49 -2.61 7.26
N THR A 217 5.89 -3.19 8.39
CA THR A 217 7.23 -3.72 8.64
C THR A 217 7.65 -4.77 7.62
N ARG A 218 6.68 -5.42 6.93
CA ARG A 218 6.94 -6.34 5.83
C ARG A 218 7.22 -5.67 4.48
N ARG A 219 7.01 -4.35 4.35
CA ARG A 219 7.01 -3.61 3.07
C ARG A 219 8.06 -2.52 3.00
N VAL A 220 8.30 -1.80 4.08
CA VAL A 220 9.31 -0.72 4.14
C VAL A 220 10.51 -1.11 5.03
N GLY A 221 10.40 -2.26 5.70
CA GLY A 221 11.30 -2.75 6.75
C GLY A 221 11.18 -1.93 8.02
N ASP A 222 11.73 -2.44 9.12
CA ASP A 222 11.75 -1.73 10.41
C ASP A 222 12.25 -0.30 10.20
N ILE A 223 11.34 0.66 10.34
CA ILE A 223 11.74 2.03 10.68
C ILE A 223 12.28 1.87 12.09
N GLY A 224 13.59 1.71 12.21
CA GLY A 224 14.26 1.76 13.49
C GLY A 224 13.84 3.07 14.15
N VAL A 225 12.90 2.97 15.09
CA VAL A 225 12.68 4.03 16.07
C VAL A 225 13.95 3.95 16.91
N GLU A 226 14.97 4.73 16.54
CA GLU A 226 16.04 5.01 17.50
C GLU A 226 15.34 5.72 18.67
N GLU A 227 15.26 5.00 19.80
CA GLU A 227 14.86 5.56 21.11
C GLU A 227 15.78 6.71 21.53
#